data_AF-A0A969IDF7-F1
#
_entry.id   AF-A0A969IDF7-F1
#
_cell.length_a   1.000
_cell.length_b   1.000
_cell.length_c   1.000
_cell.angle_alpha   90.00
_cell.angle_beta   90.00
_cell.angle_gamma   90.00
#
_symmetry.space_group_name_H-M   'P 1'
#
loop_
_entity.id
_entity.type
_entity.pdbx_description
1 polymer ?
#
loop_
_entity_poly.entity_id
_entity_poly.type
_entity_poly.pdbx_seq_one_letter_code
_entity_poly.pdbx_strand_id
1 'polypeptide(L)'
;MATIKSTGKELIIIDGVPFQGNYNDINPDDIYNLELLKAENAITIYGTAGANGAILITTKSGAAKKKEEQVTIRKTQRKPLSSFLI
;
A
#
# COMPACT_ATOMS: atom_id res chain seq x y z
N MET A 1 23.52 26.32 -11.87
CA MET A 1 23.13 25.25 -10.94
C MET A 1 22.18 24.32 -11.68
N ALA A 2 22.63 23.15 -12.09
CA ALA A 2 21.76 22.17 -12.76
C ALA A 2 21.17 21.25 -11.69
N THR A 3 19.85 21.35 -11.45
CA THR A 3 19.12 20.36 -10.66
C THR A 3 18.97 19.11 -11.51
N ILE A 4 19.87 18.14 -11.31
CA ILE A 4 19.71 16.80 -11.85
C ILE A 4 18.77 16.05 -10.91
N LYS A 5 17.48 15.99 -11.26
CA LYS A 5 16.55 15.01 -10.71
C LYS A 5 15.59 14.53 -11.80
N SER A 6 16.12 13.82 -12.79
CA SER A 6 15.30 12.95 -13.63
C SER A 6 16.13 11.76 -14.11
N THR A 7 16.32 10.80 -13.23
CA THR A 7 16.67 9.42 -13.59
C THR A 7 15.50 8.61 -13.06
N GLY A 8 14.77 7.94 -13.97
CA GLY A 8 13.43 7.38 -13.76
C GLY A 8 13.19 6.87 -12.35
N LYS A 9 12.55 7.70 -11.53
CA LYS A 9 12.22 7.34 -10.15
C LYS A 9 11.05 6.39 -10.20
N GLU A 10 11.26 5.19 -9.68
CA GLU A 10 10.18 4.26 -9.40
C GLU A 10 9.21 4.91 -8.40
N LEU A 11 7.92 4.58 -8.52
CA LEU A 11 6.93 5.08 -7.59
C LEU A 11 7.08 4.35 -6.25
N ILE A 12 7.41 5.07 -5.19
CA ILE A 12 7.47 4.50 -3.84
C ILE A 12 6.09 4.63 -3.21
N ILE A 13 5.54 3.54 -2.70
CA ILE A 13 4.29 3.53 -1.95
C ILE A 13 4.56 2.98 -0.56
N ILE A 14 4.19 3.73 0.47
CA ILE A 14 4.28 3.30 1.87
C ILE A 14 2.87 3.10 2.41
N ASP A 15 2.55 1.88 2.84
CA ASP A 15 1.24 1.52 3.39
C ASP A 15 0.04 1.93 2.50
N GLY A 16 0.24 1.94 1.18
CA GLY A 16 -0.78 2.32 0.19
C GLY A 16 -0.79 3.80 -0.21
N VAL A 17 0.04 4.64 0.41
CA VAL A 17 0.16 6.07 0.10
C VAL A 17 1.43 6.33 -0.73
N PRO A 18 1.34 7.03 -1.87
CA PRO A 18 2.52 7.38 -2.66
C PRO A 18 3.43 8.34 -1.86
N PHE A 19 4.69 7.94 -1.71
CA PHE A 19 5.70 8.70 -0.99
C PHE A 19 6.62 9.42 -1.99
N GLN A 20 6.68 10.74 -1.89
CA GLN A 20 7.50 11.59 -2.76
C GLN A 20 8.81 12.07 -2.11
N GLY A 21 9.10 11.57 -0.90
CA GLY A 21 10.30 11.90 -0.13
C GLY A 21 11.53 11.10 -0.55
N ASN A 22 12.59 11.16 0.26
CA ASN A 22 13.81 10.39 0.01
C ASN A 22 13.76 9.06 0.77
N TYR A 23 14.39 8.02 0.24
CA TYR A 23 14.49 6.72 0.92
C TYR A 23 15.11 6.82 2.33
N ASN A 24 15.95 7.83 2.56
CA ASN A 24 16.61 8.09 3.85
C ASN A 24 15.65 8.52 4.97
N ASP A 25 14.43 8.95 4.64
CA ASP A 25 13.42 9.35 5.63
C ASP A 25 12.67 8.13 6.20
N ILE A 26 12.93 6.93 5.64
CA ILE A 26 12.28 5.68 6.02
C ILE A 26 13.21 4.91 6.96
N ASN A 27 12.73 4.64 8.17
CA ASN A 27 13.46 3.79 9.11
C ASN A 27 13.36 2.31 8.68
N PRO A 28 14.49 1.62 8.40
CA PRO A 28 14.48 0.21 8.03
C PRO A 28 13.94 -0.70 9.14
N ASP A 29 14.06 -0.30 10.42
CA ASP A 29 13.53 -1.10 11.54
C ASP A 29 12.01 -1.20 11.53
N ASP A 30 11.31 -0.24 10.91
CA ASP A 30 9.86 -0.22 10.82
C ASP A 30 9.32 -0.93 9.58
N ILE A 31 10.20 -1.39 8.67
CA ILE A 31 9.82 -2.11 7.47
C ILE A 31 9.41 -3.53 7.83
N TYR A 32 8.21 -3.92 7.39
CA TYR A 32 7.71 -5.30 7.49
C TYR A 32 7.97 -6.09 6.22
N ASN A 33 7.67 -5.49 5.06
CA ASN A 33 7.88 -6.12 3.77
C ASN A 33 8.17 -5.11 2.67
N LEU A 34 9.01 -5.51 1.71
CA LEU A 34 9.30 -4.77 0.49
C LEU A 34 8.87 -5.60 -0.71
N GLU A 35 8.04 -5.04 -1.57
CA GLU A 35 7.55 -5.67 -2.78
C GLU A 35 7.84 -4.78 -3.99
N LEU A 36 8.47 -5.34 -5.02
CA LEU A 36 8.69 -4.65 -6.28
C LEU A 36 7.62 -5.07 -7.28
N LEU A 37 6.85 -4.10 -7.77
CA LEU A 37 5.93 -4.27 -8.88
C LEU A 37 6.59 -3.84 -10.18
N LYS A 38 6.56 -4.76 -11.15
CA LYS A 38 6.91 -4.47 -12.54
C LYS A 38 5.94 -3.42 -13.12
N ALA A 39 6.42 -2.63 -14.07
CA ALA A 39 5.68 -1.51 -14.68
C ALA A 39 4.23 -1.84 -15.08
N GLU A 40 3.97 -3.03 -15.64
CA GLU A 40 2.63 -3.46 -16.04
C GLU A 40 1.65 -3.55 -14.84
N ASN A 41 2.11 -4.14 -13.73
CA ASN A 41 1.31 -4.28 -12.52
C ASN A 41 1.14 -2.93 -11.80
N ALA A 42 2.23 -2.14 -11.77
CA ALA A 42 2.22 -0.82 -11.17
C ALA A 42 1.28 0.15 -11.90
N ILE A 43 1.28 0.15 -13.25
CA ILE A 43 0.35 0.97 -14.05
C ILE A 43 -1.11 0.58 -13.80
N THR A 44 -1.39 -0.72 -13.69
CA THR A 44 -2.77 -1.19 -13.52
C THR A 44 -3.39 -0.67 -12.22
N ILE A 45 -2.59 -0.52 -11.16
CA ILE A 45 -3.06 -0.08 -9.84
C ILE A 45 -2.90 1.43 -9.64
N TYR A 46 -1.75 1.99 -10.05
CA TYR A 46 -1.33 3.36 -9.75
C TYR A 46 -1.26 4.29 -10.97
N GLY A 47 -1.63 3.81 -12.16
CA GLY A 47 -1.69 4.61 -13.39
C GLY A 47 -0.33 5.02 -13.95
N THR A 48 -0.29 6.16 -14.64
CA THR A 48 0.94 6.67 -15.30
C THR A 48 2.10 6.91 -14.32
N ALA A 49 1.81 7.14 -13.04
CA ALA A 49 2.82 7.26 -12.00
C ALA A 49 3.63 5.97 -11.80
N GLY A 50 3.04 4.81 -12.08
CA GLY A 50 3.68 3.49 -12.03
C GLY A 50 4.37 3.07 -13.34
N ALA A 51 4.49 3.95 -14.34
CA ALA A 51 5.03 3.59 -15.65
C ALA A 51 6.49 3.08 -15.63
N ASN A 52 7.25 3.47 -14.60
CA ASN A 52 8.62 3.00 -14.38
C ASN A 52 8.68 1.79 -13.42
N GLY A 53 7.54 1.29 -12.94
CA GLY A 53 7.45 0.34 -11.83
C GLY A 53 7.18 1.02 -10.49
N ALA A 54 6.84 0.21 -9.49
CA ALA A 54 6.53 0.68 -8.14
C ALA A 54 7.20 -0.18 -7.08
N ILE A 55 7.64 0.46 -6.00
CA ILE A 55 8.19 -0.18 -4.80
C ILE A 55 7.16 0.00 -3.69
N LEU A 56 6.55 -1.09 -3.26
CA LEU A 56 5.61 -1.13 -2.16
C LEU A 56 6.37 -1.46 -0.88
N ILE A 57 6.27 -0.57 0.09
CA ILE A 57 6.83 -0.69 1.42
C ILE A 57 5.66 -0.82 2.37
N THR A 58 5.59 -1.97 3.05
CA THR A 58 4.63 -2.17 4.14
C THR A 58 5.36 -2.00 5.46
N THR A 59 4.88 -1.13 6.34
CA THR A 59 5.44 -0.96 7.68
C THR A 59 4.85 -1.97 8.66
N LYS A 60 5.54 -2.24 9.78
CA LYS A 60 5.03 -3.11 10.85
C LYS A 60 3.70 -2.61 11.40
N SER A 61 3.57 -1.29 11.55
CA SER A 61 2.34 -0.62 11.99
C SER A 61 1.23 -0.73 10.93
N GLY A 62 1.56 -0.54 9.65
CA GLY A 62 0.62 -0.71 8.54
C GLY A 62 0.12 -2.16 8.42
N ALA A 63 1.00 -3.14 8.59
CA ALA A 63 0.66 -4.56 8.60
C ALA A 63 -0.28 -4.91 9.76
N ALA A 64 -0.03 -4.38 10.97
CA ALA A 64 -0.92 -4.55 12.12
C ALA A 64 -2.31 -3.96 11.85
N LYS A 65 -2.40 -2.73 11.33
CA LYS A 65 -3.68 -2.09 10.96
C LYS A 65 -4.45 -2.88 9.90
N LYS A 66 -3.77 -3.37 8.85
CA LYS A 66 -4.40 -4.19 7.79
C LYS A 66 -4.96 -5.51 8.33
N LYS A 67 -4.36 -6.04 9.41
CA LYS A 67 -4.84 -7.25 10.08
C LYS A 67 -6.11 -6.98 10.89
N GLU A 68 -6.23 -5.80 11.50
CA GLU A 68 -7.40 -5.38 12.28
C GLU A 68 -8.63 -5.09 11.40
N GLU A 69 -8.44 -4.46 10.23
CA GLU A 69 -9.51 -4.20 9.25
C GLU A 69 -10.23 -5.49 8.84
N GLN A 70 -9.48 -6.58 8.62
CA GLN A 70 -10.05 -7.88 8.23
C GLN A 70 -10.76 -8.62 9.37
N VAL A 71 -10.46 -8.30 10.63
CA VAL A 71 -11.10 -8.92 11.80
C VAL A 71 -12.47 -8.27 12.08
N THR A 72 -12.65 -6.99 11.74
CA THR A 72 -13.90 -6.27 11.98
C THR A 72 -14.99 -6.65 10.97
N ILE A 73 -14.65 -6.85 9.68
CA ILE A 73 -15.64 -7.15 8.64
C ILE A 73 -16.30 -8.54 8.86
N ARG A 74 -15.60 -9.50 9.49
CA ARG A 74 -16.14 -10.85 9.76
C ARG A 74 -17.04 -10.96 10.99
N LYS A 75 -17.12 -9.93 11.84
CA LYS A 75 -17.93 -9.98 13.08
C LYS A 75 -19.32 -9.32 12.95
N THR A 76 -19.68 -8.72 11.81
CA THR A 76 -20.94 -7.95 11.64
C THR A 76 -21.79 -8.40 10.44
N GLN A 77 -21.90 -9.70 10.21
CA GLN A 77 -22.95 -10.30 9.35
C GLN A 77 -23.58 -11.51 10.07
N ARG A 78 -24.03 -11.29 11.31
CA ARG A 78 -25.06 -12.14 11.94
C ARG A 78 -26.16 -11.22 12.44
N LYS A 79 -26.84 -10.54 11.51
CA LYS A 79 -28.20 -10.09 11.80
C LYS A 79 -29.03 -11.38 11.75
N PRO A 80 -29.53 -11.91 12.89
CA PRO A 80 -30.38 -13.09 12.83
C PRO A 80 -31.56 -12.72 11.93
N LEU A 81 -31.73 -13.51 10.87
CA LEU A 81 -32.90 -13.46 10.02
C LEU A 81 -34.07 -13.89 10.92
N SER A 82 -34.66 -12.94 11.64
CA SER A 82 -35.85 -13.20 12.45
C SER A 82 -36.93 -13.69 11.50
N SER A 83 -37.12 -15.01 11.51
CA SER A 83 -38.30 -15.77 11.12
C SER A 83 -39.36 -14.94 10.39
N PHE A 84 -39.36 -15.02 9.06
CA PHE A 84 -40.56 -14.69 8.29
C PHE A 84 -41.58 -15.80 8.58
N LEU A 85 -42.34 -15.64 9.67
CA LEU A 85 -43.50 -16.45 9.96
C LEU A 85 -44.57 -15.53 10.56
N ILE A 86 -45.49 -15.12 9.70
CA ILE A 86 -46.96 -15.10 9.81
C ILE A 86 -47.48 -14.82 8.40
#